data_AF-A0A961P3L4-F1
#
_entry.id   AF-A0A961P3L4-F1
#
_cell.length_a   1.000
_cell.length_b   1.000
_cell.length_c   1.000
_cell.angle_alpha   90.00
_cell.angle_beta   90.00
_cell.angle_gamma   90.00
#
_symmetry.space_group_name_H-M   'P 1'
#
loop_
_entity.id
_entity.type
_entity.pdbx_description
1 polymer ?
#
loop_
_entity_poly.entity_id
_entity_poly.type
_entity_poly.pdbx_seq_one_letter_code
_entity_poly.pdbx_strand_id
1 'polypeptide(L)'
;MRGDKTELSLVVNLRLVAMLLVAANMLFAAAAATAAPAIKAAFITDRGAAAAPSGAAGICQTYNWACARIDQSVAPDKRFDLVRSVNARVNHSVPAINDDRQYGVEEYWALPTQSGGDCEDFALLK
;
A
#
# COMPACT_ATOMS: atom_id res chain seq x y z
N MET A 1 -57.36 22.37 -40.86
CA MET A 1 -56.34 22.97 -39.97
C MET A 1 -56.59 22.55 -38.52
N ARG A 2 -56.08 21.39 -38.07
CA ARG A 2 -56.18 20.98 -36.65
C ARG A 2 -55.26 19.81 -36.25
N GLY A 3 -54.08 19.69 -36.86
CA GLY A 3 -53.12 18.59 -36.56
C GLY A 3 -51.77 19.05 -36.00
N ASP A 4 -51.38 20.31 -36.20
CA ASP A 4 -50.01 20.78 -35.95
C ASP A 4 -49.72 21.06 -34.46
N LYS A 5 -50.68 21.69 -33.76
CA LYS A 5 -50.47 22.10 -32.35
C LYS A 5 -50.41 20.92 -31.38
N THR A 6 -51.19 19.87 -31.62
CA THR A 6 -51.28 18.70 -30.72
C THR A 6 -50.05 17.82 -30.81
N GLU A 7 -49.54 17.60 -32.03
CA GLU A 7 -48.29 16.88 -32.31
C GLU A 7 -47.08 17.65 -31.74
N LEU A 8 -47.03 18.97 -31.94
CA LEU A 8 -45.97 19.81 -31.42
C LEU A 8 -45.96 19.84 -29.88
N SER A 9 -47.13 19.95 -29.24
CA SER A 9 -47.25 19.86 -27.78
C SER A 9 -46.84 18.49 -27.23
N LEU A 10 -47.15 17.39 -27.94
CA LEU A 10 -46.75 16.04 -27.54
C LEU A 10 -45.22 15.86 -27.60
N VAL A 11 -44.58 16.34 -28.67
CA VAL A 11 -43.11 16.28 -28.84
C VAL A 11 -42.39 17.15 -27.81
N VAL A 12 -42.91 18.35 -27.52
CA VAL A 12 -42.36 19.24 -26.49
C VAL A 12 -42.50 18.62 -25.10
N ASN A 13 -43.66 18.06 -24.76
CA ASN A 13 -43.89 17.40 -23.47
C ASN A 13 -42.99 16.16 -23.31
N LEU A 14 -42.79 15.37 -24.36
CA LEU A 14 -41.91 14.19 -24.32
C LEU A 14 -40.44 14.58 -24.11
N ARG A 15 -39.98 15.68 -24.71
CA ARG A 15 -38.63 16.22 -24.50
C ARG A 15 -38.42 16.77 -23.09
N LEU A 16 -39.43 17.46 -22.54
CA LEU A 16 -39.41 17.96 -21.15
C LEU A 16 -39.35 16.80 -20.14
N VAL A 17 -40.14 15.75 -20.34
CA VAL A 17 -40.11 14.55 -19.50
C VAL A 17 -38.76 13.84 -19.60
N ALA A 18 -38.21 13.70 -20.81
CA ALA A 18 -36.88 13.10 -21.00
C ALA A 18 -35.77 13.92 -20.31
N MET A 19 -35.80 15.26 -20.41
CA MET A 19 -34.83 16.13 -19.71
C MET A 19 -34.96 16.03 -18.19
N LEU A 20 -36.18 15.99 -17.66
CA LEU A 20 -36.43 15.82 -16.22
C LEU A 20 -35.94 14.46 -15.71
N LEU A 21 -36.13 13.39 -16.49
CA LEU A 21 -35.61 12.06 -16.16
C LEU A 21 -34.08 12.01 -16.18
N VAL A 22 -33.43 12.63 -17.17
CA VAL A 22 -31.96 12.72 -17.22
C VAL A 22 -31.41 13.53 -16.04
N ALA A 23 -32.02 14.66 -15.73
CA ALA A 23 -31.62 15.49 -14.58
C ALA A 23 -31.81 14.74 -13.25
N ALA A 24 -32.92 14.04 -13.06
CA ALA A 24 -33.19 13.24 -11.87
C ALA A 24 -32.16 12.09 -11.70
N ASN A 25 -31.76 11.43 -12.80
CA ASN A 25 -30.73 10.40 -12.76
C ASN A 25 -29.33 10.96 -12.45
N MET A 26 -28.98 12.16 -12.94
CA MET A 26 -27.72 12.82 -12.59
C MET A 26 -27.65 13.23 -11.12
N LEU A 27 -28.76 13.71 -10.54
CA LEU A 27 -28.88 14.03 -9.11
C LEU A 27 -28.74 12.78 -8.22
N PHE A 28 -29.27 11.63 -8.66
CA PHE A 28 -29.14 10.35 -7.93
C PHE A 28 -27.70 9.80 -7.95
N ALA A 29 -26.97 9.95 -9.05
CA ALA A 29 -25.59 9.49 -9.18
C ALA A 29 -24.61 10.30 -8.30
N ALA A 30 -24.86 11.59 -8.09
CA ALA A 30 -24.03 12.45 -7.24
C ALA A 30 -24.15 12.09 -5.74
N ALA A 31 -25.30 11.54 -5.32
CA ALA A 31 -25.54 11.14 -3.92
C ALA A 31 -24.87 9.80 -3.54
N ALA A 32 -24.46 8.99 -4.52
CA ALA A 32 -23.79 7.70 -4.28
C ALA A 32 -22.26 7.82 -4.08
N ALA A 33 -21.68 9.00 -4.30
CA ALA A 33 -20.25 9.26 -4.07
C ALA A 33 -19.93 9.56 -2.59
N THR A 34 -20.69 8.97 -1.65
CA THR A 34 -20.36 9.05 -0.22
C THR A 34 -19.05 8.33 0.02
N ALA A 35 -18.02 9.13 0.34
CA ALA A 35 -16.71 8.76 0.88
C ALA A 35 -16.50 7.25 1.09
N ALA A 36 -15.66 6.65 0.24
CA ALA A 36 -15.05 5.37 0.57
C ALA A 36 -14.45 5.48 1.99
N PRO A 37 -14.70 4.51 2.88
CA PRO A 37 -14.12 4.56 4.21
C PRO A 37 -12.60 4.65 4.05
N ALA A 38 -12.01 5.73 4.57
CA ALA A 38 -10.58 5.78 4.72
C ALA A 38 -10.18 4.56 5.54
N ILE A 39 -9.41 3.63 4.95
CA ILE A 39 -8.73 2.60 5.72
C ILE A 39 -7.79 3.36 6.65
N LYS A 40 -8.25 3.69 7.86
CA LYS A 40 -7.33 4.06 8.93
C LYS A 40 -6.38 2.88 9.02
N ALA A 41 -5.10 3.11 8.76
CA ALA A 41 -4.07 2.09 8.93
C ALA A 41 -4.24 1.50 10.33
N ALA A 42 -4.81 0.31 10.42
CA ALA A 42 -4.93 -0.41 11.66
C ALA A 42 -3.50 -0.86 11.98
N PHE A 43 -2.86 -0.18 12.92
CA PHE A 43 -1.61 -0.68 13.47
C PHE A 43 -1.88 -2.07 14.03
N ILE A 44 -1.00 -3.02 13.69
CA ILE A 44 -1.06 -4.37 14.23
C ILE A 44 -0.99 -4.27 15.76
N THR A 45 -1.83 -5.01 16.46
CA THR A 45 -1.75 -5.10 17.92
C THR A 45 -0.45 -5.78 18.30
N ASP A 46 0.40 -5.10 19.06
CA ASP A 46 1.63 -5.67 19.60
C ASP A 46 1.31 -6.89 20.47
N ARG A 47 1.97 -8.02 20.18
CA ARG A 47 1.85 -9.29 20.90
C ARG A 47 3.11 -9.63 21.70
N GLY A 48 4.08 -8.71 21.76
CA GLY A 48 5.38 -8.93 22.37
C GLY A 48 6.38 -9.61 21.45
N ALA A 49 7.49 -10.05 22.03
CA ALA A 49 8.61 -10.63 21.30
C ALA A 49 8.25 -12.01 20.69
N ALA A 50 8.69 -12.22 19.44
CA ALA A 50 8.68 -13.52 18.79
C ALA A 50 10.05 -14.21 18.90
N ALA A 51 10.07 -15.54 18.78
CA ALA A 51 11.32 -16.27 18.61
C ALA A 51 11.95 -15.90 17.26
N ALA A 52 13.28 -15.77 17.22
CA ALA A 52 13.99 -15.54 15.98
C ALA A 52 13.89 -16.78 15.07
N PRO A 53 13.82 -16.60 13.73
CA PRO A 53 13.92 -17.69 12.77
C PRO A 53 15.24 -18.47 12.93
N SER A 54 15.26 -19.72 12.47
CA SER A 54 16.45 -20.58 12.54
C SER A 54 17.67 -19.98 11.81
N GLY A 55 17.46 -19.27 10.69
CA GLY A 55 18.50 -18.60 9.93
C GLY A 55 19.22 -17.46 10.67
N ALA A 56 18.60 -16.88 11.69
CA ALA A 56 19.16 -15.73 12.42
C ALA A 56 20.36 -16.10 13.31
N ALA A 57 20.56 -17.38 13.65
CA ALA A 57 21.55 -17.81 14.65
C ALA A 57 23.00 -17.44 14.30
N GLY A 58 23.32 -17.30 13.01
CA GLY A 58 24.65 -16.99 12.48
C GLY A 58 24.90 -15.51 12.18
N ILE A 59 23.91 -14.64 12.41
CA ILE A 59 23.96 -13.29 11.87
C ILE A 59 25.01 -12.42 12.56
N CYS A 60 25.14 -12.51 13.88
CA CYS A 60 26.10 -11.69 14.63
C CYS A 60 27.56 -12.08 14.31
N GLN A 61 27.80 -13.33 13.91
CA GLN A 61 29.13 -13.82 13.51
C GLN A 61 29.51 -13.26 12.14
N THR A 62 28.54 -13.17 11.22
CA THR A 62 28.74 -12.66 9.86
C THR A 62 28.78 -11.13 9.83
N TYR A 63 27.84 -10.49 10.51
CA TYR A 63 27.68 -9.05 10.61
C TYR A 63 27.64 -8.63 12.08
N ASN A 64 28.82 -8.33 12.65
CA ASN A 64 28.93 -7.93 14.05
C ASN A 64 28.05 -6.72 14.42
N TRP A 65 27.79 -5.83 13.46
CA TRP A 65 26.96 -4.65 13.62
C TRP A 65 25.46 -4.98 13.75
N ALA A 66 25.00 -6.13 13.24
CA ALA A 66 23.58 -6.53 13.31
C ALA A 66 23.11 -6.75 14.75
N CYS A 67 24.05 -7.02 15.66
CA CYS A 67 23.78 -7.26 17.08
C CYS A 67 24.40 -6.20 17.99
N ALA A 68 24.91 -5.11 17.41
CA ALA A 68 25.47 -4.00 18.16
C ALA A 68 24.38 -3.25 18.92
N ARG A 69 24.66 -2.86 20.17
CA ARG A 69 23.75 -1.99 20.93
C ARG A 69 23.85 -0.57 20.38
N ILE A 70 22.75 -0.07 19.85
CA ILE A 70 22.64 1.34 19.43
C ILE A 70 21.96 2.12 20.54
N ASP A 71 22.51 3.29 20.89
CA ASP A 71 21.89 4.23 21.82
C ASP A 71 20.56 4.73 21.26
N GLN A 72 19.48 4.54 22.01
CA GLN A 72 18.12 4.92 21.64
C GLN A 72 17.74 6.32 22.14
N SER A 73 18.71 7.15 22.55
CA SER A 73 18.50 8.49 23.08
C SER A 73 17.88 9.53 22.12
N VAL A 74 17.61 9.16 20.87
CA VAL A 74 17.06 10.08 19.86
C VAL A 74 15.53 10.06 19.87
N ALA A 75 14.92 11.24 20.06
CA ALA A 75 13.48 11.43 20.07
C ALA A 75 12.79 10.91 18.78
N PRO A 76 11.66 10.17 18.88
CA PRO A 76 11.01 9.48 17.75
C PRO A 76 10.62 10.40 16.58
N ASP A 77 10.12 11.60 16.90
CA ASP A 77 9.45 12.46 15.91
C ASP A 77 10.39 13.02 14.85
N LYS A 78 11.69 13.14 15.16
CA LYS A 78 12.71 13.66 14.22
C LYS A 78 13.31 12.58 13.30
N ARG A 79 12.97 11.30 13.47
CA ARG A 79 13.58 10.18 12.70
C ARG A 79 12.69 9.59 11.63
N PHE A 80 11.38 9.88 11.64
CA PHE A 80 10.47 9.24 10.69
C PHE A 80 10.74 9.59 9.23
N ASP A 81 11.27 10.78 8.92
CA ASP A 81 11.69 11.11 7.55
C ASP A 81 12.87 10.26 7.09
N LEU A 82 13.86 10.03 7.96
CA LEU A 82 14.98 9.13 7.67
C LEU A 82 14.49 7.70 7.46
N VAL A 83 13.63 7.20 8.36
CA VAL A 83 13.05 5.85 8.25
C VAL A 83 12.28 5.70 6.93
N ARG A 84 11.43 6.68 6.58
CA ARG A 84 10.70 6.67 5.30
C ARG A 84 11.64 6.68 4.12
N SER A 85 12.67 7.53 4.14
CA SER A 85 13.66 7.63 3.07
C SER A 85 14.45 6.34 2.86
N VAL A 86 14.98 5.75 3.94
CA VAL A 86 15.74 4.49 3.88
C VAL A 86 14.84 3.35 3.41
N ASN A 87 13.66 3.22 4.01
CA ASN A 87 12.71 2.17 3.62
C ASN A 87 12.31 2.28 2.15
N ALA A 88 11.98 3.48 1.65
CA ALA A 88 11.63 3.68 0.25
C ALA A 88 12.80 3.39 -0.70
N ARG A 89 14.01 3.83 -0.35
CA ARG A 89 15.23 3.58 -1.14
C ARG A 89 15.50 2.08 -1.26
N VAL A 90 15.52 1.36 -0.13
CA VAL A 90 15.81 -0.09 -0.14
C VAL A 90 14.70 -0.83 -0.89
N ASN A 91 13.43 -0.56 -0.59
CA ASN A 91 12.30 -1.22 -1.25
C ASN A 91 12.26 -1.02 -2.76
N HIS A 92 12.81 0.08 -3.27
CA HIS A 92 12.85 0.35 -4.70
C HIS A 92 14.11 -0.17 -5.41
N SER A 93 15.23 -0.29 -4.69
CA SER A 93 16.52 -0.64 -5.28
C SER A 93 16.84 -2.13 -5.26
N VAL A 94 16.18 -2.91 -4.40
CA VAL A 94 16.43 -4.34 -4.24
C VAL A 94 15.31 -5.15 -4.92
N PRO A 95 15.62 -5.99 -5.92
CA PRO A 95 14.67 -6.97 -6.43
C PRO A 95 14.30 -7.99 -5.35
N ALA A 96 13.03 -8.40 -5.29
CA ALA A 96 12.57 -9.43 -4.36
C ALA A 96 12.79 -10.83 -4.96
N ILE A 97 13.46 -11.71 -4.22
CA ILE A 97 13.69 -13.11 -4.56
C ILE A 97 13.87 -13.90 -3.27
N ASN A 98 13.13 -15.01 -3.16
CA ASN A 98 13.21 -15.91 -2.01
C ASN A 98 14.51 -16.70 -2.01
N ASP A 99 14.96 -17.08 -0.83
CA ASP A 99 16.16 -17.89 -0.63
C ASP A 99 16.13 -19.26 -1.31
N ASP A 100 14.97 -19.90 -1.39
CA ASP A 100 14.83 -21.19 -2.08
C ASP A 100 15.20 -21.08 -3.56
N ARG A 101 14.94 -19.92 -4.17
CA ARG A 101 15.29 -19.63 -5.57
C ARG A 101 16.71 -19.10 -5.73
N GLN A 102 17.20 -18.31 -4.79
CA GLN A 102 18.53 -17.71 -4.88
C GLN A 102 19.64 -18.68 -4.46
N TYR A 103 19.43 -19.43 -3.38
CA TYR A 103 20.44 -20.26 -2.73
C TYR A 103 20.05 -21.75 -2.62
N GLY A 104 18.79 -22.11 -2.83
CA GLY A 104 18.33 -23.50 -2.75
C GLY A 104 18.15 -24.01 -1.32
N VAL A 105 18.03 -23.11 -0.35
CA VAL A 105 17.76 -23.42 1.07
C VAL A 105 16.53 -22.64 1.52
N GLU A 106 15.88 -23.09 2.60
CA GLU A 106 14.67 -22.43 3.10
C GLU A 106 14.95 -21.04 3.68
N GLU A 107 16.12 -20.84 4.28
CA GLU A 107 16.49 -19.60 4.98
C GLU A 107 18.01 -19.38 4.97
N TYR A 108 18.46 -18.22 4.51
CA TYR A 108 19.86 -17.79 4.39
C TYR A 108 20.01 -16.27 4.55
N TRP A 109 20.34 -15.84 5.76
CA TRP A 109 20.43 -14.41 6.06
C TRP A 109 21.70 -13.78 5.47
N ALA A 110 21.53 -12.80 4.57
CA ALA A 110 22.63 -12.08 3.95
C ALA A 110 22.31 -10.58 3.74
N LEU A 111 23.21 -9.85 3.09
CA LEU A 111 22.83 -8.58 2.47
C LEU A 111 22.38 -8.89 1.03
N PRO A 112 21.43 -8.12 0.47
CA PRO A 112 20.95 -8.37 -0.88
C PRO A 112 22.08 -8.38 -1.91
N THR A 113 21.98 -9.31 -2.86
CA THR A 113 22.90 -9.39 -4.00
C THR A 113 22.35 -8.62 -5.21
N GLN A 114 23.06 -8.65 -6.35
CA GLN A 114 22.50 -8.13 -7.61
C GLN A 114 21.22 -8.88 -8.03
N SER A 115 21.08 -10.14 -7.64
CA SER A 115 19.87 -10.94 -7.91
C SER A 115 18.70 -10.51 -7.02
N GLY A 116 18.97 -9.92 -5.86
CA GLY A 116 17.98 -9.48 -4.90
C GLY A 116 18.17 -10.07 -3.50
N GLY A 117 17.08 -10.06 -2.74
CA GLY A 117 16.92 -10.74 -1.45
C GLY A 117 15.44 -10.82 -1.06
N ASP A 118 15.15 -11.33 0.12
CA ASP A 118 13.81 -11.37 0.70
C ASP A 118 13.75 -10.63 2.05
N CYS A 119 12.89 -11.06 2.98
CA CYS A 119 12.40 -10.16 4.02
C CYS A 119 13.48 -9.73 5.02
N GLU A 120 14.34 -10.65 5.42
CA GLU A 120 15.45 -10.46 6.33
C GLU A 120 16.60 -9.69 5.67
N ASP A 121 16.86 -9.93 4.39
CA ASP A 121 17.91 -9.25 3.64
C ASP A 121 17.56 -7.75 3.49
N PHE A 122 16.29 -7.47 3.22
CA PHE A 122 15.77 -6.10 3.22
C PHE A 122 15.82 -5.47 4.60
N ALA A 123 15.59 -6.25 5.66
CA ALA A 123 15.66 -5.75 7.04
C ALA A 123 17.10 -5.42 7.44
N LEU A 124 18.08 -6.24 7.04
CA LEU A 124 19.50 -6.01 7.31
C LEU A 124 20.04 -4.78 6.57
N LEU A 125 19.55 -4.51 5.35
CA LEU A 125 20.01 -3.35 4.58
C LEU A 125 19.38 -2.02 5.03
N LYS A 126 18.26 -2.05 5.76
CA LYS A 126 17.56 -0.84 6.26
C LYS A 126 18.11 -0.37 7.60
#